data_AF-F6DSK3-F1
#
_entry.id   AF-F6DSK3-F1
#
_cell.length_a   1.000
_cell.length_b   1.000
_cell.length_c   1.000
_cell.angle_alpha   90.00
_cell.angle_beta   90.00
_cell.angle_gamma   90.00
#
_symmetry.space_group_name_H-M   'P 1'
#
loop_
_entity.id
_entity.type
_entity.pdbx_description
1 polymer ?
#
loop_
_entity_poly.entity_id
_entity_poly.type
_entity_poly.pdbx_seq_one_letter_code
_entity_poly.pdbx_strand_id
1 'polypeptide(L)'
;MNAWWNLVKKEHRMIRNSALIQFAFLFLAGLWLIYRAPNQSHMVVLVIPVFFFFSLFYLSLYMFKNLNYEFKYAPHLWLHCPQPTWMLLGAKFFTGLLQMLVILLLLGGIILLAGMNSFLPQSLGIDSLPTAALVTELGAYMALLALALGIYFSAWVTLIVVVSAAVRNILGRFRWLAGIGTLWAGTWGMDQLRSTWVYDQLTHWGALNIPLTTLKYVPQISDSIHLGPVYGGEILFYIILTLALYFLSTWLIDNKVEV
;
A
#
# COMPACT_ATOMS: atom_id res chain seq x y z
N MET A 1 14.06 -6.81 27.40
CA MET A 1 13.17 -7.13 26.25
C MET A 1 12.58 -5.83 25.73
N ASN A 2 12.73 -5.52 24.44
CA ASN A 2 12.24 -4.25 23.88
C ASN A 2 10.71 -4.23 23.92
N ALA A 3 10.13 -3.25 24.63
CA ALA A 3 8.69 -3.14 24.81
C ALA A 3 7.92 -3.06 23.47
N TRP A 4 8.52 -2.44 22.45
CA TRP A 4 7.93 -2.32 21.11
C TRP A 4 7.82 -3.68 20.41
N TRP A 5 8.80 -4.55 20.59
CA TRP A 5 8.77 -5.90 20.01
C TRP A 5 7.67 -6.76 20.62
N ASN A 6 7.39 -6.59 21.91
CA ASN A 6 6.27 -7.27 22.57
C ASN A 6 4.93 -6.82 21.99
N LEU A 7 4.78 -5.53 21.64
CA LEU A 7 3.60 -5.04 20.92
C LEU A 7 3.48 -5.68 19.54
N VAL A 8 4.56 -5.65 18.73
CA VAL A 8 4.57 -6.27 17.39
C VAL A 8 4.18 -7.75 17.47
N LYS A 9 4.70 -8.48 18.45
CA LYS A 9 4.36 -9.89 18.67
C LYS A 9 2.90 -10.09 19.09
N LYS A 10 2.35 -9.19 19.90
CA LYS A 10 0.92 -9.18 20.27
C LYS A 10 0.05 -8.96 19.02
N GLU A 11 0.33 -7.90 18.27
CA GLU A 11 -0.41 -7.55 17.04
C GLU A 11 -0.37 -8.72 16.05
N HIS A 12 0.81 -9.28 15.79
CA HIS A 12 0.97 -10.45 14.92
C HIS A 12 0.12 -11.65 15.37
N ARG A 13 0.07 -11.96 16.68
CA ARG A 13 -0.73 -13.08 17.20
C ARG A 13 -2.23 -12.88 16.95
N MET A 14 -2.73 -11.64 17.07
CA MET A 14 -4.15 -11.33 16.87
C MET A 14 -4.58 -11.48 15.42
N ILE A 15 -3.70 -11.13 14.47
CA ILE A 15 -4.00 -11.12 13.03
C ILE A 15 -3.59 -12.42 12.32
N ARG A 16 -2.77 -13.27 12.95
CA ARG A 16 -2.17 -14.47 12.32
C ARG A 16 -3.20 -15.35 11.63
N ASN A 17 -4.32 -15.65 12.28
CA ASN A 17 -5.34 -16.54 11.69
C ASN A 17 -5.98 -15.91 10.45
N SER A 18 -6.31 -14.61 10.51
CA SER A 18 -6.86 -13.89 9.36
C SER A 18 -5.86 -13.83 8.20
N ALA A 19 -4.58 -13.62 8.50
CA ALA A 19 -3.52 -13.56 7.50
C ALA A 19 -3.28 -14.92 6.84
N LEU A 20 -3.27 -16.01 7.62
CA LEU A 20 -3.14 -17.36 7.08
C LEU A 20 -4.27 -17.70 6.11
N ILE A 21 -5.52 -17.32 6.42
CA ILE A 21 -6.65 -17.52 5.52
C ILE A 21 -6.47 -16.72 4.22
N GLN A 22 -6.03 -15.47 4.30
CA GLN A 22 -5.75 -14.64 3.13
C GLN A 22 -4.63 -15.22 2.27
N PHE A 23 -3.55 -15.68 2.89
CA PHE A 23 -2.43 -16.32 2.20
C PHE A 23 -2.85 -17.63 1.54
N ALA A 24 -3.63 -18.46 2.24
CA ALA A 24 -4.15 -19.70 1.68
C ALA A 24 -5.06 -19.42 0.47
N PHE A 25 -5.95 -18.43 0.57
CA PHE A 25 -6.81 -18.03 -0.54
C PHE A 25 -6.01 -17.54 -1.74
N LEU A 26 -5.03 -16.65 -1.51
CA LEU A 26 -4.17 -16.12 -2.57
C LEU A 26 -3.31 -17.21 -3.20
N PHE A 27 -2.80 -18.15 -2.40
CA PHE A 27 -2.03 -19.29 -2.88
C PHE A 27 -2.88 -20.23 -3.74
N LEU A 28 -4.08 -20.60 -3.27
CA LEU A 28 -5.02 -21.44 -4.04
C LEU A 28 -5.47 -20.76 -5.33
N ALA A 29 -5.79 -19.46 -5.28
CA ALA A 29 -6.12 -18.67 -6.47
C ALA A 29 -4.93 -18.63 -7.44
N GLY A 30 -3.71 -18.47 -6.93
CA GLY A 30 -2.49 -18.50 -7.73
C GLY A 30 -2.23 -19.85 -8.41
N LEU A 31 -2.39 -20.96 -7.69
CA LEU A 31 -2.29 -22.30 -8.28
C LEU A 31 -3.34 -22.52 -9.36
N TRP A 32 -4.57 -22.06 -9.14
CA TRP A 32 -5.63 -22.11 -10.13
C TRP A 32 -5.27 -21.31 -11.39
N LEU A 33 -4.65 -20.13 -11.24
CA LEU A 33 -4.15 -19.35 -12.37
C LEU A 33 -3.06 -20.07 -13.14
N ILE A 34 -2.07 -20.64 -12.46
CA ILE A 34 -0.98 -21.39 -13.09
C ILE A 34 -1.54 -22.57 -13.89
N TYR A 35 -2.52 -23.30 -13.33
CA TYR A 35 -3.18 -24.41 -14.01
C TYR A 35 -3.95 -23.98 -15.28
N ARG A 36 -4.58 -22.79 -15.26
CA ARG A 36 -5.38 -22.27 -16.39
C ARG A 36 -4.56 -21.52 -17.44
N ALA A 37 -3.40 -21.00 -17.07
CA ALA A 37 -2.58 -20.14 -17.91
C ALA A 37 -2.28 -20.73 -19.31
N PRO A 38 -1.99 -22.03 -19.49
CA PRO A 38 -1.67 -22.59 -20.81
C PRO A 38 -2.80 -22.54 -21.82
N ASN A 39 -4.06 -22.64 -21.35
CA ASN A 39 -5.23 -22.77 -22.22
C ASN A 39 -6.04 -21.47 -22.35
N GLN A 40 -5.85 -20.49 -21.45
CA GLN A 40 -6.69 -19.29 -21.35
C GLN A 40 -5.89 -18.05 -20.91
N SER A 41 -4.92 -17.64 -21.73
CA SER A 41 -4.05 -16.48 -21.48
C SER A 41 -4.82 -15.18 -21.16
N HIS A 42 -5.99 -14.97 -21.77
CA HIS A 42 -6.83 -13.79 -21.54
C HIS A 42 -7.35 -13.66 -20.09
N MET A 43 -7.61 -14.77 -19.40
CA MET A 43 -8.10 -14.72 -18.02
C MET A 43 -7.00 -14.25 -17.06
N VAL A 44 -5.75 -14.63 -17.32
CA VAL A 44 -4.65 -14.27 -16.43
C VAL A 44 -4.31 -12.78 -16.53
N VAL A 45 -4.46 -12.19 -17.72
CA VAL A 45 -4.34 -10.74 -17.95
C VAL A 45 -5.37 -9.93 -17.13
N LEU A 46 -6.58 -10.46 -16.90
CA LEU A 46 -7.60 -9.79 -16.09
C LEU A 46 -7.36 -9.94 -14.59
N VAL A 47 -6.85 -11.08 -14.15
CA VAL A 47 -6.75 -11.41 -12.73
C VAL A 47 -5.57 -10.70 -12.05
N ILE A 48 -4.43 -10.54 -12.74
CA ILE A 48 -3.27 -9.84 -12.16
C ILE A 48 -3.59 -8.40 -11.74
N PRO A 49 -4.17 -7.53 -12.59
CA PRO A 49 -4.49 -6.16 -12.21
C PRO A 49 -5.42 -6.07 -11.00
N VAL A 50 -6.36 -7.04 -10.85
CA VAL A 50 -7.27 -7.09 -9.71
C VAL A 50 -6.51 -7.37 -8.41
N PHE A 51 -5.67 -8.40 -8.38
CA PHE A 51 -4.84 -8.69 -7.20
C PHE A 51 -3.86 -7.57 -6.89
N PHE A 52 -3.28 -6.96 -7.93
CA PHE A 52 -2.43 -5.79 -7.78
C PHE A 52 -3.19 -4.63 -7.13
N PHE A 53 -4.39 -4.31 -7.64
CA PHE A 53 -5.23 -3.26 -7.08
C PHE A 53 -5.57 -3.52 -5.61
N PHE A 54 -5.92 -4.75 -5.23
CA PHE A 54 -6.15 -5.09 -3.83
C PHE A 54 -4.89 -4.96 -2.97
N SER A 55 -3.71 -5.29 -3.52
CA SER A 55 -2.45 -5.13 -2.80
C SER A 55 -2.13 -3.67 -2.49
N LEU A 56 -2.51 -2.72 -3.36
CA LEU A 56 -2.34 -1.27 -3.14
C LEU A 56 -3.04 -0.80 -1.87
N PHE A 57 -4.24 -1.33 -1.61
CA PHE A 57 -5.06 -0.91 -0.48
C PHE A 57 -4.94 -1.81 0.75
N TYR A 58 -4.15 -2.89 0.68
CA TYR A 58 -4.08 -3.87 1.77
C TYR A 58 -3.70 -3.24 3.11
N LEU A 59 -2.58 -2.51 3.14
CA LEU A 59 -2.09 -1.86 4.37
C LEU A 59 -3.08 -0.84 4.92
N SER A 60 -3.73 -0.09 4.02
CA SER A 60 -4.76 0.89 4.34
C SER A 60 -5.99 0.23 4.98
N LEU A 61 -6.51 -0.83 4.37
CA LEU A 61 -7.65 -1.59 4.89
C LEU A 61 -7.31 -2.27 6.22
N TYR A 62 -6.08 -2.77 6.36
CA TYR A 62 -5.57 -3.32 7.61
C TYR A 62 -5.59 -2.27 8.73
N MET A 63 -5.01 -1.09 8.50
CA MET A 63 -4.99 0.00 9.48
C MET A 63 -6.40 0.47 9.81
N PHE A 64 -7.27 0.61 8.81
CA PHE A 64 -8.67 0.98 9.01
C PHE A 64 -9.40 0.01 9.94
N LYS A 65 -9.33 -1.29 9.62
CA LYS A 65 -10.04 -2.33 10.36
C LYS A 65 -9.54 -2.43 11.79
N ASN A 66 -8.23 -2.46 12.00
CA ASN A 66 -7.65 -2.65 13.33
C ASN A 66 -7.88 -1.45 14.24
N LEU A 67 -7.62 -0.23 13.77
CA LEU A 67 -7.85 0.97 14.59
C LEU A 67 -9.33 1.17 14.91
N ASN A 68 -10.21 1.03 13.93
CA ASN A 68 -11.64 1.21 14.15
C ASN A 68 -12.22 0.12 15.07
N TYR A 69 -11.71 -1.11 14.98
CA TYR A 69 -12.08 -2.18 15.92
C TYR A 69 -11.66 -1.82 17.35
N GLU A 70 -10.43 -1.37 17.55
CA GLU A 70 -9.95 -1.05 18.89
C GLU A 70 -10.63 0.18 19.50
N PHE A 71 -10.83 1.26 18.74
CA PHE A 71 -11.59 2.42 19.23
C PHE A 71 -13.06 2.09 19.54
N LYS A 72 -13.61 1.04 18.92
CA LYS A 72 -15.00 0.60 19.16
C LYS A 72 -15.12 -0.34 20.36
N TYR A 73 -14.24 -1.33 20.48
CA TYR A 73 -14.39 -2.44 21.44
C TYR A 73 -13.41 -2.39 22.61
N ALA A 74 -12.28 -1.68 22.47
CA ALA A 74 -11.19 -1.65 23.42
C ALA A 74 -10.66 -0.22 23.70
N PRO A 75 -11.50 0.82 23.86
CA PRO A 75 -11.01 2.18 24.04
C PRO A 75 -10.22 2.36 25.34
N HIS A 76 -10.61 1.67 26.42
CA HIS A 76 -9.93 1.72 27.71
C HIS A 76 -8.49 1.17 27.67
N LEU A 77 -8.18 0.27 26.74
CA LEU A 77 -6.83 -0.27 26.58
C LEU A 77 -5.85 0.76 26.04
N TRP A 78 -6.33 1.77 25.30
CA TRP A 78 -5.52 2.90 24.85
C TRP A 78 -5.26 3.86 26.04
N LEU A 79 -6.32 4.22 26.76
CA LEU A 79 -6.26 5.15 27.91
C LEU A 79 -5.38 4.69 29.08
N HIS A 80 -5.23 3.38 29.27
CA HIS A 80 -4.49 2.81 30.40
C HIS A 80 -3.14 2.20 30.01
N CYS A 81 -2.73 2.33 28.74
CA CYS A 81 -1.42 1.84 28.33
C CYS A 81 -0.36 2.89 28.70
N PRO A 82 0.67 2.56 29.49
CA PRO A 82 1.75 3.50 29.82
C PRO A 82 2.70 3.75 28.64
N GLN A 83 2.35 3.31 27.43
CA GLN A 83 3.19 3.40 26.25
C GLN A 83 2.69 4.52 25.33
N PRO A 84 3.61 5.29 24.73
CA PRO A 84 3.21 6.40 23.88
C PRO A 84 2.53 5.90 22.60
N THR A 85 1.53 6.63 22.11
CA THR A 85 0.71 6.20 20.97
C THR A 85 1.51 5.90 19.71
N TRP A 86 2.57 6.66 19.43
CA TRP A 86 3.42 6.41 18.25
C TRP A 86 4.01 5.00 18.23
N MET A 87 4.22 4.39 19.40
CA MET A 87 4.78 3.06 19.57
C MET A 87 3.73 1.98 19.29
N LEU A 88 2.49 2.18 19.75
CA LEU A 88 1.34 1.32 19.46
C LEU A 88 0.98 1.35 17.97
N LEU A 89 0.85 2.54 17.42
CA LEU A 89 0.49 2.76 16.02
C LEU A 89 1.61 2.24 15.10
N GLY A 90 2.87 2.45 15.47
CA GLY A 90 4.03 1.95 14.75
C GLY A 90 4.12 0.43 14.75
N ALA A 91 3.77 -0.23 15.87
CA ALA A 91 3.71 -1.69 15.92
C ALA A 91 2.65 -2.26 14.96
N LYS A 92 1.45 -1.65 14.91
CA LYS A 92 0.38 -2.04 13.97
C LYS A 92 0.80 -1.84 12.53
N PHE A 93 1.27 -0.64 12.20
CA PHE A 93 1.73 -0.31 10.87
C PHE A 93 2.82 -1.30 10.41
N PHE A 94 3.80 -1.57 11.26
CA PHE A 94 4.87 -2.52 10.96
C PHE A 94 4.33 -3.95 10.73
N THR A 95 3.40 -4.43 11.54
CA THR A 95 2.79 -5.75 11.32
C THR A 95 1.98 -5.83 10.03
N GLY A 96 1.22 -4.79 9.68
CA GLY A 96 0.52 -4.72 8.41
C GLY A 96 1.47 -4.66 7.21
N LEU A 97 2.57 -3.90 7.34
CA LEU A 97 3.60 -3.77 6.31
C LEU A 97 4.28 -5.12 6.05
N LEU A 98 4.64 -5.87 7.09
CA LEU A 98 5.19 -7.23 6.94
C LEU A 98 4.21 -8.16 6.21
N GLN A 99 2.92 -8.08 6.49
CA GLN A 99 1.91 -8.88 5.78
C GLN A 99 1.78 -8.47 4.33
N MET A 100 1.78 -7.17 4.04
CA MET A 100 1.78 -6.65 2.68
C MET A 100 2.99 -7.14 1.89
N LEU A 101 4.19 -7.14 2.48
CA LEU A 101 5.40 -7.68 1.86
C LEU A 101 5.25 -9.16 1.53
N VAL A 102 4.71 -9.97 2.43
CA VAL A 102 4.45 -11.40 2.17
C VAL A 102 3.45 -11.57 1.02
N ILE A 103 2.38 -10.76 0.96
CA ILE A 103 1.40 -10.79 -0.13
C ILE A 103 2.06 -10.44 -1.47
N LEU A 104 2.88 -9.39 -1.50
CA LEU A 104 3.59 -8.98 -2.72
C LEU A 104 4.58 -10.05 -3.18
N LEU A 105 5.29 -10.71 -2.25
CA LEU A 105 6.20 -11.81 -2.56
C LEU A 105 5.45 -13.02 -3.12
N LEU A 106 4.32 -13.41 -2.51
CA LEU A 106 3.49 -14.50 -3.00
C LEU A 106 2.91 -14.18 -4.38
N LEU A 107 2.37 -12.97 -4.56
CA LEU A 107 1.82 -12.51 -5.83
C LEU A 107 2.91 -12.49 -6.91
N GLY A 108 4.08 -11.92 -6.63
CA GLY A 108 5.22 -11.90 -7.54
C GLY A 108 5.68 -13.32 -7.93
N GLY A 109 5.78 -14.23 -6.96
CA GLY A 109 6.11 -15.63 -7.20
C GLY A 109 5.10 -16.34 -8.10
N ILE A 110 3.80 -16.14 -7.86
CA ILE A 110 2.72 -16.70 -8.70
C ILE A 110 2.80 -16.15 -10.12
N ILE A 111 3.00 -14.83 -10.28
CA ILE A 111 3.11 -14.19 -11.59
C ILE A 111 4.33 -14.69 -12.36
N LEU A 112 5.46 -14.87 -11.68
CA LEU A 112 6.66 -15.44 -12.31
C LEU A 112 6.44 -16.87 -12.78
N LEU A 113 5.86 -17.72 -11.92
CA LEU A 113 5.55 -19.10 -12.29
C LEU A 113 4.51 -19.20 -13.40
N ALA A 114 3.48 -18.35 -13.40
CA ALA A 114 2.51 -18.27 -14.49
C ALA A 114 3.16 -17.73 -15.78
N GLY A 115 4.05 -16.74 -15.63
CA GLY A 115 4.94 -16.16 -16.64
C GLY A 115 5.67 -17.20 -17.46
N MET A 116 6.43 -18.04 -16.75
CA MET A 116 7.25 -19.10 -17.35
C MET A 116 6.43 -20.18 -18.06
N ASN A 117 5.19 -20.41 -17.65
CA ASN A 117 4.39 -21.52 -18.15
C ASN A 117 3.53 -21.18 -19.38
N SER A 118 3.24 -19.91 -19.69
CA SER A 118 2.31 -19.57 -20.80
C SER A 118 1.94 -18.09 -20.98
N PHE A 119 2.44 -17.17 -20.17
CA PHE A 119 1.82 -15.84 -20.07
C PHE A 119 2.03 -14.94 -21.28
N LEU A 120 3.14 -15.11 -22.00
CA LEU A 120 3.42 -14.33 -23.20
C LEU A 120 3.16 -15.21 -24.42
N PRO A 121 2.18 -14.86 -25.26
CA PRO A 121 1.89 -15.64 -26.44
C PRO A 121 3.15 -15.63 -27.33
N GLN A 122 3.51 -16.81 -27.85
CA GLN A 122 4.54 -16.96 -28.89
C GLN A 122 4.28 -16.04 -30.11
N SER A 123 3.08 -15.45 -30.21
CA SER A 123 2.71 -14.42 -31.19
C SER A 123 3.50 -13.11 -31.08
N LEU A 124 4.20 -12.86 -29.96
CA LEU A 124 5.10 -11.70 -29.84
C LEU A 124 6.52 -11.96 -30.36
N GLY A 125 6.85 -13.20 -30.76
CA GLY A 125 8.17 -13.56 -31.31
C GLY A 125 9.31 -13.48 -30.29
N ILE A 126 9.00 -13.50 -28.99
CA ILE A 126 9.97 -13.36 -27.90
C ILE A 126 10.37 -14.76 -27.41
N ASP A 127 11.67 -15.06 -27.42
CA ASP A 127 12.25 -16.28 -26.83
C ASP A 127 11.97 -16.38 -25.32
N SER A 128 12.03 -17.59 -24.75
CA SER A 128 11.65 -17.87 -23.35
C SER A 128 12.53 -17.22 -22.26
N LEU A 129 13.74 -16.75 -22.60
CA LEU A 129 14.68 -16.09 -21.68
C LEU A 129 14.38 -14.60 -21.44
N PRO A 130 14.13 -13.76 -22.47
CA PRO A 130 13.77 -12.36 -22.27
C PRO A 130 12.41 -12.13 -21.58
N THR A 131 11.51 -13.11 -21.57
CA THR A 131 10.20 -12.99 -20.90
C THR A 131 10.30 -12.98 -19.38
N ALA A 132 11.12 -13.86 -18.78
CA ALA A 132 11.29 -13.91 -17.33
C ALA A 132 11.97 -12.64 -16.79
N ALA A 133 12.96 -12.11 -17.52
CA ALA A 133 13.62 -10.84 -17.19
C ALA A 133 12.63 -9.65 -17.24
N LEU A 134 11.74 -9.62 -18.23
CA LEU A 134 10.72 -8.58 -18.36
C LEU A 134 9.69 -8.65 -17.23
N VAL A 135 9.21 -9.85 -16.90
CA VAL A 135 8.23 -10.05 -15.81
C VAL A 135 8.84 -9.71 -14.46
N THR A 136 10.10 -10.05 -14.21
CA THR A 136 10.80 -9.69 -12.97
C THR A 136 11.02 -8.17 -12.86
N GLU A 137 11.47 -7.50 -13.91
CA GLU A 137 11.68 -6.04 -13.92
C GLU A 137 10.36 -5.29 -13.69
N LEU A 138 9.32 -5.58 -14.48
CA LEU A 138 8.01 -4.95 -14.31
C LEU A 138 7.38 -5.30 -12.96
N GLY A 139 7.48 -6.56 -12.53
CA GLY A 139 6.98 -7.01 -11.24
C GLY A 139 7.64 -6.28 -10.07
N ALA A 140 8.95 -6.04 -10.14
CA ALA A 140 9.67 -5.28 -9.12
C ALA A 140 9.21 -3.82 -9.06
N TYR A 141 9.07 -3.13 -10.20
CA TYR A 141 8.54 -1.76 -10.22
C TYR A 141 7.11 -1.68 -9.69
N MET A 142 6.25 -2.62 -10.07
CA MET A 142 4.89 -2.69 -9.58
C MET A 142 4.85 -2.96 -8.07
N ALA A 143 5.68 -3.87 -7.55
CA ALA A 143 5.76 -4.13 -6.12
C ALA A 143 6.25 -2.90 -5.32
N LEU A 144 7.24 -2.18 -5.83
CA LEU A 144 7.73 -0.94 -5.23
C LEU A 144 6.66 0.15 -5.22
N LEU A 145 5.98 0.34 -6.35
CA LEU A 145 4.86 1.28 -6.47
C LEU A 145 3.73 0.90 -5.52
N ALA A 146 3.42 -0.39 -5.40
CA ALA A 146 2.40 -0.86 -4.49
C ALA A 146 2.76 -0.59 -3.04
N LEU A 147 4.00 -0.86 -2.65
CA LEU A 147 4.51 -0.58 -1.32
C LEU A 147 4.45 0.92 -1.00
N ALA A 148 4.93 1.78 -1.91
CA ALA A 148 4.94 3.22 -1.72
C ALA A 148 3.52 3.79 -1.57
N LEU A 149 2.61 3.43 -2.48
CA LEU A 149 1.21 3.86 -2.43
C LEU A 149 0.48 3.28 -1.22
N GLY A 150 0.74 2.02 -0.86
CA GLY A 150 0.14 1.39 0.32
C GLY A 150 0.54 2.10 1.62
N ILE A 151 1.81 2.47 1.77
CA ILE A 151 2.29 3.28 2.89
C ILE A 151 1.58 4.64 2.91
N TYR A 152 1.58 5.36 1.78
CA TYR A 152 0.95 6.67 1.67
C TYR A 152 -0.56 6.64 2.01
N PHE A 153 -1.32 5.72 1.40
CA PHE A 153 -2.75 5.58 1.65
C PHE A 153 -3.04 5.14 3.08
N SER A 154 -2.19 4.31 3.68
CA SER A 154 -2.39 3.89 5.06
C SER A 154 -2.20 5.02 6.06
N ALA A 155 -1.31 5.98 5.79
CA ALA A 155 -1.17 7.19 6.61
C ALA A 155 -2.43 8.06 6.54
N TRP A 156 -2.97 8.28 5.34
CA TRP A 156 -4.25 8.96 5.15
C TRP A 156 -5.40 8.28 5.87
N VAL A 157 -5.54 6.97 5.68
CA VAL A 157 -6.60 6.19 6.32
C VAL A 157 -6.48 6.19 7.84
N THR A 158 -5.27 6.11 8.36
CA THR A 158 -5.00 6.25 9.79
C THR A 158 -5.51 7.61 10.30
N LEU A 159 -5.15 8.69 9.62
CA LEU A 159 -5.60 10.03 9.99
C LEU A 159 -7.13 10.14 9.97
N ILE A 160 -7.78 9.65 8.92
CA ILE A 160 -9.25 9.66 8.77
C ILE A 160 -9.92 8.94 9.94
N VAL A 161 -9.41 7.77 10.33
CA VAL A 161 -9.96 7.00 11.45
C VAL A 161 -9.77 7.75 12.77
N VAL A 162 -8.59 8.33 12.98
CA VAL A 162 -8.27 9.10 14.20
C VAL A 162 -9.13 10.35 14.31
N VAL A 163 -9.28 11.15 13.26
CA VAL A 163 -10.16 12.33 13.26
C VAL A 163 -11.61 11.90 13.52
N SER A 164 -12.07 10.83 12.88
CA SER A 164 -13.42 10.30 13.09
C SER A 164 -13.64 9.82 14.54
N ALA A 165 -12.59 9.31 15.20
CA ALA A 165 -12.63 8.93 16.60
C ALA A 165 -12.61 10.14 17.53
N ALA A 166 -11.75 11.14 17.27
CA ALA A 166 -11.62 12.35 18.08
C ALA A 166 -12.91 13.19 18.11
N VAL A 167 -13.62 13.28 16.98
CA VAL A 167 -14.87 14.06 16.89
C VAL A 167 -16.09 13.23 17.34
N ARG A 168 -15.91 11.99 17.83
CA ARG A 168 -17.00 11.10 18.25
C ARG A 168 -17.88 11.74 19.32
N ASN A 169 -17.30 12.47 20.26
CA ASN A 169 -18.03 13.12 21.35
C ASN A 169 -18.85 14.33 20.87
N ILE A 170 -18.48 14.94 19.75
CA ILE A 170 -19.14 16.14 19.20
C ILE A 170 -20.23 15.75 18.18
N LEU A 171 -19.90 14.88 17.22
CA LEU A 171 -20.80 14.55 16.10
C LEU A 171 -21.61 13.26 16.31
N GLY A 172 -21.31 12.47 17.34
CA GLY A 172 -22.03 11.23 17.67
C GLY A 172 -22.15 10.28 16.48
N ARG A 173 -23.38 10.07 15.99
CA ARG A 173 -23.70 9.18 14.86
C ARG A 173 -23.11 9.66 13.52
N PHE A 174 -22.88 10.95 13.35
CA PHE A 174 -22.40 11.55 12.10
C PHE A 174 -20.87 11.65 12.01
N ARG A 175 -20.13 10.96 12.88
CA ARG A 175 -18.65 10.94 12.87
C ARG A 175 -18.02 10.59 11.52
N TRP A 176 -18.70 9.84 10.67
CA TRP A 176 -18.22 9.50 9.32
C TRP A 176 -18.08 10.73 8.42
N LEU A 177 -18.84 11.81 8.67
CA LEU A 177 -18.70 13.09 7.98
C LEU A 177 -17.34 13.74 8.24
N ALA A 178 -16.78 13.58 9.44
CA ALA A 178 -15.44 14.10 9.74
C ALA A 178 -14.36 13.40 8.92
N GLY A 179 -14.50 12.09 8.70
CA GLY A 179 -13.62 11.33 7.81
C GLY A 179 -13.69 11.81 6.36
N ILE A 180 -14.91 12.05 5.84
CA ILE A 180 -15.11 12.61 4.49
C ILE A 180 -14.55 14.03 4.41
N GLY A 181 -14.78 14.86 5.42
CA GLY A 181 -14.22 16.21 5.49
C GLY A 181 -12.69 16.20 5.47
N THR A 182 -12.07 15.23 6.15
CA THR A 182 -10.59 15.05 6.14
C THR A 182 -10.09 14.66 4.75
N LEU A 183 -10.77 13.73 4.07
CA LEU A 183 -10.44 13.36 2.69
C LEU A 183 -10.58 14.55 1.75
N TRP A 184 -11.70 15.27 1.83
CA TRP A 184 -11.98 16.42 0.98
C TRP A 184 -10.95 17.54 1.19
N ALA A 185 -10.68 17.90 2.45
CA ALA A 185 -9.65 18.88 2.81
C ALA A 185 -8.26 18.44 2.35
N GLY A 186 -7.93 17.16 2.46
CA GLY A 186 -6.68 16.59 1.97
C GLY A 186 -6.54 16.67 0.45
N THR A 187 -7.56 16.24 -0.29
CA THR A 187 -7.55 16.28 -1.76
C THR A 187 -7.53 17.70 -2.30
N TRP A 188 -8.35 18.58 -1.74
CA TRP A 188 -8.43 19.98 -2.16
C TRP A 188 -7.17 20.76 -1.77
N GLY A 189 -6.68 20.57 -0.53
CA GLY A 189 -5.45 21.19 -0.06
C GLY A 189 -4.24 20.76 -0.88
N MET A 190 -4.16 19.48 -1.26
CA MET A 190 -3.07 18.99 -2.11
C MET A 190 -3.13 19.58 -3.52
N ASP A 191 -4.33 19.71 -4.10
CA ASP A 191 -4.53 20.34 -5.41
C ASP A 191 -4.08 21.82 -5.39
N GLN A 192 -4.49 22.56 -4.36
CA GLN A 192 -4.03 23.93 -4.14
C GLN A 192 -2.51 24.00 -4.00
N LEU A 193 -1.89 23.14 -3.18
CA LEU A 193 -0.45 23.12 -2.99
C LEU A 193 0.31 22.86 -4.30
N ARG A 194 -0.14 21.88 -5.10
CA ARG A 194 0.47 21.57 -6.41
C ARG A 194 0.42 22.74 -7.39
N SER A 195 -0.60 23.59 -7.31
CA SER A 195 -0.71 24.77 -8.18
C SER A 195 0.25 25.92 -7.79
N THR A 196 0.93 25.82 -6.65
CA THR A 196 1.82 26.88 -6.19
C THR A 196 3.24 26.75 -6.75
N TRP A 197 3.85 27.90 -7.08
CA TRP A 197 5.25 27.95 -7.49
C TRP A 197 6.22 27.34 -6.46
N VAL A 198 5.88 27.38 -5.17
CA VAL A 198 6.67 26.79 -4.09
C VAL A 198 6.75 25.28 -4.25
N TYR A 199 5.65 24.62 -4.62
CA TYR A 199 5.64 23.18 -4.88
C TYR A 199 6.57 22.84 -6.04
N ASP A 200 6.53 23.62 -7.13
CA ASP A 200 7.37 23.35 -8.30
C ASP A 200 8.86 23.41 -7.95
N GLN A 201 9.29 24.44 -7.23
CA GLN A 201 10.68 24.58 -6.78
C GLN A 201 11.13 23.45 -5.86
N LEU A 202 10.24 22.97 -4.99
CA LEU A 202 10.55 21.92 -4.02
C LEU A 202 10.55 20.51 -4.63
N THR A 203 9.87 20.30 -5.76
CA THR A 203 9.62 18.95 -6.28
C THR A 203 10.30 18.66 -7.62
N HIS A 204 10.48 19.65 -8.51
CA HIS A 204 10.97 19.43 -9.88
C HIS A 204 12.50 19.40 -9.99
N TRP A 205 13.18 18.81 -9.03
CA TRP A 205 14.63 18.59 -9.07
C TRP A 205 14.96 17.11 -8.98
N GLY A 206 16.14 16.74 -9.49
CA GLY A 206 16.59 15.36 -9.49
C GLY A 206 15.74 14.45 -10.37
N ALA A 207 15.57 14.81 -11.65
CA ALA A 207 14.84 13.99 -12.60
C ALA A 207 15.46 12.58 -12.71
N LEU A 208 14.68 11.56 -12.37
CA LEU A 208 15.02 10.16 -12.48
C LEU A 208 14.40 9.62 -13.76
N ASN A 209 15.25 9.35 -14.74
CA ASN A 209 14.88 8.54 -15.89
C ASN A 209 15.00 7.09 -15.45
N ILE A 210 13.88 6.40 -15.27
CA ILE A 210 13.86 4.96 -14.96
C ILE A 210 14.00 4.22 -16.29
N PRO A 211 15.18 3.69 -16.64
CA PRO A 211 15.33 2.99 -17.91
C PRO A 211 14.69 1.62 -17.76
N LEU A 212 13.63 1.35 -18.52
CA LEU A 212 13.12 -0.01 -18.66
C LEU A 212 14.05 -0.76 -19.60
N THR A 213 15.02 -1.44 -19.01
CA THR A 213 16.13 -2.07 -19.74
C THR A 213 15.66 -3.22 -20.63
N THR A 214 14.64 -3.95 -20.20
CA THR A 214 14.10 -5.11 -20.94
C THR A 214 13.09 -4.71 -22.03
N LEU A 215 12.52 -3.50 -21.96
CA LEU A 215 11.55 -3.01 -22.96
C LEU A 215 12.18 -2.73 -24.33
N LYS A 216 13.49 -2.52 -24.40
CA LYS A 216 14.24 -2.39 -25.66
C LYS A 216 14.14 -3.63 -26.56
N TYR A 217 13.82 -4.79 -25.97
CA TYR A 217 13.68 -6.05 -26.69
C TYR A 217 12.23 -6.34 -27.11
N VAL A 218 11.29 -5.43 -26.83
CA VAL A 218 9.87 -5.54 -27.23
C VAL A 218 9.50 -4.35 -28.12
N PRO A 219 9.75 -4.44 -29.44
CA PRO A 219 9.65 -3.30 -30.36
C PRO A 219 8.22 -2.74 -30.50
N GLN A 220 7.19 -3.52 -30.17
CA GLN A 220 5.79 -3.06 -30.24
C GLN A 220 5.38 -2.17 -29.06
N ILE A 221 6.09 -2.20 -27.92
CA ILE A 221 5.73 -1.47 -26.70
C ILE A 221 6.64 -0.25 -26.49
N SER A 222 7.90 -0.32 -26.93
CA SER A 222 8.91 0.73 -26.73
C SER A 222 8.50 2.11 -27.23
N ASP A 223 7.74 2.18 -28.33
CA ASP A 223 7.41 3.45 -29.00
C ASP A 223 6.14 4.11 -28.43
N SER A 224 5.39 3.41 -27.58
CA SER A 224 4.08 3.87 -27.06
C SER A 224 4.09 4.31 -25.59
N ILE A 225 5.13 3.94 -24.82
CA ILE A 225 5.21 4.23 -23.38
C ILE A 225 6.30 5.28 -23.12
N HIS A 226 5.91 6.54 -23.16
CA HIS A 226 6.70 7.63 -22.58
C HIS A 226 6.33 7.77 -21.10
N LEU A 227 7.09 7.10 -20.22
CA LEU A 227 7.04 7.43 -18.79
C LEU A 227 7.67 8.82 -18.63
N GLY A 228 6.86 9.79 -18.18
CA GLY A 228 7.38 11.11 -17.82
C GLY A 228 8.49 11.01 -16.76
N PRO A 229 9.42 11.98 -16.72
CA PRO A 229 10.47 11.97 -15.72
C PRO A 229 9.85 11.99 -14.33
N VAL A 230 10.24 11.04 -13.47
CA VAL A 230 9.87 11.05 -12.06
C VAL A 230 10.89 11.91 -11.33
N TYR A 231 10.45 12.94 -10.61
CA TYR A 231 11.38 13.81 -9.89
C TYR A 231 11.66 13.30 -8.48
N GLY A 232 12.94 13.28 -8.08
CA GLY A 232 13.33 12.90 -6.72
C GLY A 232 12.71 13.81 -5.65
N GLY A 233 12.52 15.09 -5.96
CA GLY A 233 11.84 16.03 -5.07
C GLY A 233 10.39 15.67 -4.77
N GLU A 234 9.64 15.14 -5.75
CA GLU A 234 8.27 14.64 -5.54
C GLU A 234 8.24 13.48 -4.55
N ILE A 235 9.16 12.51 -4.71
CA ILE A 235 9.25 11.34 -3.82
C ILE A 235 9.52 11.80 -2.38
N LEU A 236 10.49 12.70 -2.20
CA LEU A 236 10.83 13.26 -0.90
C LEU A 236 9.66 14.02 -0.28
N PHE A 237 8.92 14.80 -1.07
CA PHE A 237 7.72 15.49 -0.62
C PHE A 237 6.66 14.50 -0.09
N TYR A 238 6.36 13.40 -0.81
CA TYR A 238 5.40 12.41 -0.34
C TYR A 238 5.87 11.67 0.92
N ILE A 239 7.17 11.43 1.08
CA ILE A 239 7.72 10.85 2.31
C ILE A 239 7.48 11.80 3.49
N ILE A 240 7.82 13.09 3.35
CA ILE A 240 7.60 14.10 4.39
C ILE A 240 6.11 14.21 4.70
N LEU A 241 5.25 14.26 3.69
CA LEU A 241 3.80 14.32 3.86
C LEU A 241 3.27 13.09 4.62
N THR A 242 3.71 11.90 4.25
CA THR A 242 3.34 10.64 4.94
C THR A 242 3.74 10.67 6.41
N LEU A 243 4.97 11.12 6.71
CA LEU A 243 5.46 11.26 8.08
C LEU A 243 4.66 12.32 8.85
N ALA A 244 4.35 13.45 8.23
CA ALA A 244 3.54 14.50 8.83
C ALA A 244 2.13 13.99 9.19
N LEU A 245 1.48 13.26 8.28
CA LEU A 245 0.17 12.63 8.53
C LEU A 245 0.24 11.62 9.67
N TYR A 246 1.32 10.82 9.73
CA TYR A 246 1.55 9.87 10.81
C TYR A 246 1.72 10.57 12.16
N PHE A 247 2.59 11.58 12.25
CA PHE A 247 2.81 12.33 13.49
C PHE A 247 1.56 13.08 13.94
N LEU A 248 0.82 13.68 13.01
CA LEU A 248 -0.44 14.35 13.29
C LEU A 248 -1.47 13.35 13.82
N SER A 249 -1.52 12.14 13.26
CA SER A 249 -2.39 11.07 13.77
C SER A 249 -2.02 10.66 15.20
N THR A 250 -0.73 10.51 15.50
CA THR A 250 -0.29 10.17 16.87
C THR A 250 -0.60 11.29 17.86
N TRP A 251 -0.36 12.54 17.47
CA TRP A 251 -0.64 13.71 18.30
C TRP A 251 -2.15 13.86 18.59
N LEU A 252 -2.99 13.62 17.59
CA LEU A 252 -4.45 13.67 17.77
C LEU A 252 -4.96 12.60 18.73
N ILE A 253 -4.39 11.40 18.71
CA ILE A 253 -4.77 10.35 19.67
C ILE A 253 -4.44 10.81 21.09
N ASP A 254 -3.16 11.17 21.33
CA ASP A 254 -2.66 11.56 22.66
C ASP A 254 -3.40 12.77 23.25
N ASN A 255 -3.81 13.75 22.43
CA ASN A 255 -4.38 15.02 22.93
C ASN A 255 -5.90 15.14 22.83
N LYS A 256 -6.56 14.37 21.95
CA LYS A 256 -8.01 14.55 21.65
C LYS A 256 -8.84 13.28 21.77
N VAL A 257 -8.23 12.10 21.65
CA VAL A 257 -8.96 10.83 21.81
C VAL A 257 -8.88 10.34 23.25
N GLU A 258 -7.78 10.64 23.96
CA GLU A 258 -7.58 10.22 25.34
C GLU A 258 -8.19 11.15 26.40
N VAL A 259 -8.61 12.36 26.01
CA VAL A 259 -9.23 13.39 26.86
C VAL A 259 -10.75 13.38 26.71
#